data_AF-A0A7C4ERQ1-F1
#
_entry.id   AF-A0A7C4ERQ1-F1
#
_cell.length_a   1.000
_cell.length_b   1.000
_cell.length_c   1.000
_cell.angle_alpha   90.00
_cell.angle_beta   90.00
_cell.angle_gamma   90.00
#
_symmetry.space_group_name_H-M   'P 1'
#
loop_
_entity.id
_entity.type
_entity.pdbx_description
1 polymer ?
#
loop_
_entity_poly.entity_id
_entity_poly.type
_entity_poly.pdbx_seq_one_letter_code
_entity_poly.pdbx_strand_id
1 'polypeptide(L)'
;MIYFGMIGLGICLGIGLAALGGGAGIGRAVSSALEGTARQPEAAGNLRTTLIIGAALIESLTIYALVIGILLLGKLPSTETALEMFKVIGSR
;
A
#
# COMPACT_ATOMS: atom_id res chain seq x y z
N MET A 1 -4.89 16.72 19.27
CA MET A 1 -4.39 15.34 19.46
C MET A 1 -5.21 14.31 18.68
N ILE A 2 -6.53 14.26 18.84
CA ILE A 2 -7.38 13.28 18.12
C ILE A 2 -7.23 13.36 16.60
N TYR A 3 -7.21 14.56 16.01
CA TYR A 3 -7.01 14.77 14.57
C TYR A 3 -5.73 14.09 14.02
N PHE A 4 -4.58 14.33 14.67
CA PHE A 4 -3.31 13.72 14.26
C PHE A 4 -3.31 12.19 14.46
N GLY A 5 -3.94 11.72 15.54
CA GLY A 5 -4.13 10.28 15.77
C GLY A 5 -4.98 9.61 14.68
N MET A 6 -6.04 10.27 14.22
CA MET A 6 -6.89 9.78 13.12
C MET A 6 -6.13 9.73 11.79
N ILE A 7 -5.27 10.72 11.51
CA ILE A 7 -4.40 10.71 10.33
C ILE A 7 -3.45 9.51 10.39
N GLY A 8 -2.74 9.33 11.52
CA GLY A 8 -1.81 8.22 11.69
C GLY A 8 -2.47 6.86 11.51
N LEU A 9 -3.64 6.66 12.13
CA LEU A 9 -4.43 5.43 11.97
C LEU A 9 -4.89 5.23 10.52
N GLY A 10 -5.36 6.30 9.86
CA GLY A 10 -5.80 6.25 8.47
C GLY A 10 -4.68 5.85 7.50
N ILE A 11 -3.46 6.37 7.71
CA ILE A 11 -2.28 5.99 6.91
C ILE A 11 -1.96 4.49 7.10
N CYS A 12 -1.84 4.03 8.34
CA CYS A 12 -1.48 2.65 8.64
C CYS A 12 -2.51 1.65 8.10
N LEU A 13 -3.80 1.91 8.33
CA LEU A 13 -4.86 1.04 7.85
C LEU A 13 -5.02 1.11 6.33
N GLY A 14 -4.97 2.32 5.74
CA GLY A 14 -5.12 2.52 4.31
C GLY A 14 -4.03 1.82 3.51
N ILE A 15 -2.76 2.06 3.84
CA ILE A 15 -1.62 1.39 3.17
C ILE A 15 -1.64 -0.11 3.46
N GLY A 16 -1.88 -0.51 4.71
CA GLY A 16 -1.90 -1.92 5.08
C GLY A 16 -2.94 -2.72 4.31
N LEU A 17 -4.16 -2.21 4.20
CA LEU A 17 -5.23 -2.85 3.43
C LEU A 17 -4.95 -2.87 1.92
N ALA A 18 -4.37 -1.79 1.38
CA ALA A 18 -3.98 -1.74 -0.02
C ALA A 18 -2.88 -2.76 -0.33
N ALA A 19 -1.86 -2.88 0.53
CA ALA A 19 -0.78 -3.85 0.38
C ALA A 19 -1.30 -5.29 0.48
N LEU A 20 -2.24 -5.57 1.38
CA LEU A 20 -2.89 -6.88 1.48
C LEU A 20 -3.68 -7.22 0.20
N GLY A 21 -4.47 -6.27 -0.31
CA GLY A 21 -5.25 -6.45 -1.54
C GLY A 21 -4.35 -6.64 -2.78
N GLY A 22 -3.35 -5.78 -2.94
CA GLY A 22 -2.37 -5.84 -4.03
C GLY A 22 -1.57 -7.15 -4.01
N GLY A 23 -1.02 -7.50 -2.85
CA GLY A 23 -0.25 -8.72 -2.65
C GLY A 23 -1.07 -10.00 -2.91
N ALA A 24 -2.30 -10.06 -2.41
CA ALA A 24 -3.19 -11.20 -2.67
C ALA A 24 -3.58 -11.29 -4.16
N GLY A 25 -3.87 -10.15 -4.80
CA GLY A 25 -4.22 -10.08 -6.22
C GLY A 25 -3.07 -10.56 -7.12
N ILE A 26 -1.87 -10.01 -6.92
CA ILE A 26 -0.71 -10.34 -7.75
C ILE A 26 -0.23 -11.77 -7.50
N GLY A 27 -0.27 -12.26 -6.25
CA GLY A 27 0.07 -13.64 -5.92
C GLY A 27 -0.81 -14.65 -6.68
N ARG A 28 -2.11 -14.40 -6.76
CA ARG A 28 -3.04 -15.23 -7.56
C ARG A 28 -2.74 -15.14 -9.06
N ALA A 29 -2.54 -13.92 -9.58
CA ALA A 29 -2.25 -13.73 -11.00
C ALA A 29 -0.95 -14.46 -11.43
N VAL A 30 0.10 -14.36 -10.60
CA VAL A 30 1.38 -15.07 -10.84
C VAL A 30 1.18 -16.58 -10.81
N SER A 31 0.47 -17.12 -9.82
CA SER A 31 0.19 -18.57 -9.74
C SER A 31 -0.50 -19.07 -11.01
N SER A 32 -1.55 -18.39 -11.45
CA SER A 32 -2.28 -18.77 -12.67
C SER A 32 -1.43 -18.65 -13.94
N ALA A 33 -0.56 -17.64 -14.02
CA ALA A 33 0.36 -17.50 -15.15
C ALA A 33 1.42 -18.62 -15.19
N LEU A 34 1.94 -19.03 -14.03
CA LEU A 34 2.88 -20.15 -13.91
C LEU A 34 2.23 -21.48 -14.27
N GLU A 35 1.02 -21.75 -13.78
CA GLU A 35 0.25 -22.94 -14.15
C GLU A 35 -0.05 -22.98 -15.66
N GLY A 36 -0.46 -21.85 -16.24
CA GLY A 36 -0.68 -21.73 -17.68
C GLY A 36 0.59 -22.01 -18.48
N THR A 37 1.72 -21.48 -18.03
CA THR A 37 3.04 -21.69 -18.66
C THR A 37 3.48 -23.15 -18.57
N ALA A 38 3.23 -23.81 -17.44
CA ALA A 38 3.56 -25.22 -17.25
C ALA A 38 2.73 -26.14 -18.15
N ARG A 39 1.45 -25.79 -18.41
CA ARG A 39 0.58 -26.56 -19.31
C ARG A 39 0.87 -26.31 -20.79
N GLN A 40 1.23 -25.08 -21.15
CA GLN A 40 1.52 -24.69 -22.53
C GLN A 40 2.73 -23.76 -22.61
N PRO A 41 3.95 -24.32 -22.71
CA PRO A 41 5.19 -23.53 -22.74
C PRO A 41 5.27 -22.56 -23.93
N GLU A 42 4.67 -22.91 -25.08
CA GLU A 42 4.66 -22.03 -26.26
C GLU A 42 3.91 -20.72 -26.02
N ALA A 43 2.96 -20.70 -25.09
CA ALA A 43 2.16 -19.51 -24.74
C ALA A 43 2.85 -18.61 -23.69
N ALA A 44 4.03 -19.00 -23.17
CA ALA A 44 4.69 -18.32 -22.06
C ALA A 44 4.92 -16.81 -22.30
N GLY A 45 5.29 -16.42 -23.53
CA GLY A 45 5.50 -15.02 -23.89
C GLY A 45 4.23 -14.17 -23.79
N ASN A 46 3.11 -14.70 -24.27
CA ASN A 46 1.80 -14.03 -24.20
C ASN A 46 1.29 -13.96 -22.76
N LEU A 47 1.41 -15.06 -22.00
CA LEU A 47 1.03 -15.12 -20.59
C LEU A 47 1.82 -14.11 -19.75
N ARG A 48 3.14 -14.00 -19.97
CA ARG A 48 3.98 -13.02 -19.29
C ARG A 48 3.57 -11.59 -19.61
N THR A 49 3.23 -11.30 -20.86
CA THR A 49 2.76 -9.96 -21.26
C THR A 49 1.46 -9.59 -20.56
N THR A 50 0.47 -10.49 -20.58
CA THR A 50 -0.80 -10.30 -19.87
C THR A 50 -0.60 -10.18 -18.36
N LEU A 51 0.28 -11.00 -17.77
CA LEU A 51 0.63 -10.92 -16.35
C LEU A 51 1.21 -9.55 -15.98
N ILE A 52 2.16 -9.02 -16.76
CA ILE A 52 2.77 -7.71 -16.48
C ILE A 52 1.74 -6.59 -16.54
N ILE A 53 0.84 -6.62 -17.53
CA ILE A 53 -0.24 -5.63 -17.64
C ILE A 53 -1.18 -5.74 -16.42
N GLY A 54 -1.61 -6.95 -16.08
CA GLY A 54 -2.46 -7.19 -14.90
C GLY A 54 -1.79 -6.77 -13.60
N ALA A 55 -0.50 -7.08 -13.43
CA ALA A 55 0.31 -6.69 -12.28
C ALA A 55 0.41 -5.16 -12.16
N ALA A 56 0.63 -4.44 -13.27
CA ALA A 56 0.67 -2.98 -13.26
C ALA A 56 -0.66 -2.36 -12.83
N LEU A 57 -1.79 -2.93 -13.27
CA LEU A 57 -3.12 -2.48 -12.86
C LEU A 57 -3.38 -2.74 -11.37
N ILE A 58 -3.00 -3.93 -10.87
CA ILE A 58 -3.13 -4.28 -9.45
C ILE A 58 -2.27 -3.33 -8.59
N GLU A 59 -1.01 -3.13 -8.97
CA GLU A 59 -0.08 -2.28 -8.22
C GLU A 59 -0.43 -0.79 -8.28
N SER A 60 -1.12 -0.32 -9.33
CA SER A 60 -1.52 1.09 -9.43
C SER A 60 -2.36 1.56 -8.24
N LEU A 61 -3.25 0.69 -7.74
CA LEU A 61 -4.09 0.98 -6.57
C LEU A 61 -3.27 0.98 -5.27
N THR A 62 -2.33 0.04 -5.13
CA THR A 62 -1.39 -0.01 -4.00
C THR A 62 -0.53 1.26 -3.96
N ILE A 63 -0.05 1.70 -5.11
CA ILE A 63 0.76 2.92 -5.25
C ILE A 63 -0.07 4.15 -4.90
N TYR A 64 -1.35 4.24 -5.32
CA TYR A 64 -2.19 5.38 -4.91
C TYR A 64 -2.39 5.45 -3.40
N ALA A 65 -2.57 4.32 -2.72
CA ALA A 65 -2.65 4.29 -1.26
C ALA A 65 -1.32 4.75 -0.61
N LEU A 66 -0.18 4.31 -1.15
CA LEU A 66 1.14 4.77 -0.71
C LEU A 66 1.32 6.27 -0.89
N VAL A 67 0.97 6.81 -2.07
CA VAL A 67 1.09 8.24 -2.39
C VAL A 67 0.23 9.06 -1.43
N ILE A 68 -1.03 8.69 -1.22
CA ILE A 68 -1.91 9.38 -0.26
C ILE A 68 -1.32 9.32 1.15
N GLY A 69 -0.79 8.16 1.55
CA GLY A 69 -0.14 8.01 2.85
C GLY A 69 1.08 8.93 3.04
N ILE A 70 1.94 9.07 2.02
CA ILE A 70 3.08 9.99 2.04
C ILE A 70 2.61 11.44 2.13
N LEU A 71 1.57 11.82 1.37
CA LEU A 71 1.00 13.18 1.41
C LEU A 71 0.43 13.52 2.80
N LEU A 72 -0.17 12.55 3.48
CA LEU A 72 -0.73 12.72 4.82
C LEU A 72 0.34 12.66 5.91
N LEU A 73 1.42 11.90 5.72
CA LEU A 73 2.55 11.85 6.64
C LEU A 73 3.16 13.25 6.85
N GLY A 74 3.24 14.05 5.79
CA GLY A 74 3.68 15.45 5.86
C GLY A 74 2.74 16.39 6.63
N LYS A 75 1.56 15.93 7.08
CA LYS A 75 0.65 16.69 7.94
C LYS A 75 0.80 16.38 9.43
N LEU A 76 1.62 15.37 9.78
CA LEU A 76 1.88 15.02 11.18
C LEU A 76 2.93 15.96 11.79
N PRO A 77 2.80 16.31 13.09
CA PRO A 77 3.78 17.14 13.78
C PRO A 77 5.13 16.41 13.90
N SER A 78 6.22 17.17 13.98
CA SER A 78 7.52 16.60 14.31
C SER A 78 7.52 16.07 15.75
N THR A 79 8.49 15.21 16.07
CA THR A 79 8.64 14.63 17.40
C THR A 79 8.76 15.72 18.48
N GLU A 80 9.50 16.78 18.19
CA GLU A 80 9.72 17.92 19.09
C GLU A 80 8.40 18.65 19.36
N THR A 81 7.66 19.00 18.31
CA THR A 81 6.35 19.65 18.44
C THR A 81 5.36 18.76 19.19
N ALA A 82 5.36 17.45 18.92
CA ALA A 82 4.49 16.52 19.63
C ALA A 82 4.82 16.47 21.13
N LEU A 83 6.11 16.41 21.49
CA LEU A 83 6.56 16.42 22.89
C LEU A 83 6.20 17.73 23.61
N GLU A 84 6.31 18.87 22.95
CA GLU A 84 5.86 20.16 23.49
C GLU A 84 4.36 20.17 23.76
N MET A 85 3.55 19.67 22.81
CA MET A 85 2.10 19.53 23.02
C MET A 85 1.77 18.66 24.23
N PHE A 86 2.52 17.57 24.46
CA PHE A 86 2.33 16.73 25.64
C PHE A 86 2.73 17.43 26.94
N LYS A 87 3.85 18.17 26.94
CA LYS A 87 4.28 18.94 28.12
C LYS A 87 3.27 20.02 28.50
N VAL A 88 2.69 20.72 27.53
CA VAL A 88 1.64 21.73 27.78
C VAL A 88 0.38 21.09 28.40
N ILE A 89 0.02 19.88 27.99
CA ILE A 89 -1.13 19.15 28.54
C ILE A 89 -0.83 18.63 29.96
N GLY A 90 0.36 18.09 30.21
CA GLY A 90 0.77 17.55 31.51
C GLY A 90 1.22 18.59 32.54
N SER A 91 1.36 19.86 32.12
CA SER A 91 1.67 21.01 32.98
C SER A 91 0.41 21.66 33.59
N ARG A 92 -0.78 21.10 33.33
CA ARG A 92 -2.02 21.41 34.04
C ARG A 92 -2.33 20.31 35.04
#